data_AF-A0A1G6NER9-F1
#
_entry.id   AF-A0A1G6NER9-F1
#
_cell.length_a   1.000
_cell.length_b   1.000
_cell.length_c   1.000
_cell.angle_alpha   90.00
_cell.angle_beta   90.00
_cell.angle_gamma   90.00
#
_symmetry.space_group_name_H-M   'P 1'
#
loop_
_entity.id
_entity.type
_entity.pdbx_description
1 polymer ?
#
loop_
_entity_poly.entity_id
_entity_poly.type
_entity_poly.pdbx_seq_one_letter_code
_entity_poly.pdbx_strand_id
1 'polypeptide(L)' 'MLYLVITMAVILVVAGVVVLYAAYPHRGEKIPAAPWLGDAMTRTVDALPTVAPEETEERSMDFHR' A
#
# COMPACT_ATOMS: atom_id res chain seq x y z
N MET A 1 36.23 -12.75 -1.97
CA MET A 1 35.73 -12.80 -0.59
C MET A 1 35.07 -11.50 -0.16
N LEU A 2 35.77 -10.35 -0.19
CA LEU A 2 35.19 -9.04 0.15
C LEU A 2 33.90 -8.72 -0.60
N TYR A 3 33.86 -8.98 -1.91
CA TYR A 3 32.66 -8.77 -2.73
C TYR A 3 31.43 -9.51 -2.19
N LEU A 4 31.58 -10.79 -1.81
CA LEU A 4 30.48 -11.58 -1.25
C LEU A 4 29.97 -11.02 0.07
N VAL A 5 30.88 -10.55 0.93
CA VAL A 5 30.54 -9.91 2.20
C VAL A 5 29.74 -8.63 1.96
N ILE A 6 30.17 -7.80 1.00
CA ILE A 6 29.44 -6.59 0.61
C ILE A 6 28.06 -6.95 0.07
N THR A 7 27.95 -7.92 -0.82
CA THR A 7 26.66 -8.35 -1.38
C THR A 7 25.72 -8.88 -0.30
N MET A 8 26.19 -9.71 0.63
CA MET A 8 25.39 -10.16 1.77
C MET A 8 24.92 -8.99 2.63
N ALA A 9 25.81 -8.04 2.95
CA ALA A 9 25.45 -6.87 3.74
C ALA A 9 24.37 -6.03 3.04
N VAL A 10 24.50 -5.81 1.73
CA VAL A 10 23.49 -5.10 0.93
C VAL A 10 22.13 -5.81 0.99
N ILE A 11 22.09 -7.13 0.83
CA ILE A 11 20.86 -7.91 0.91
C ILE A 11 20.22 -7.77 2.30
N LEU A 12 21.01 -7.85 3.38
CA LEU A 12 20.52 -7.68 4.75
C LEU A 12 19.96 -6.27 4.99
N VAL A 13 20.62 -5.25 4.45
CA VAL A 13 20.13 -3.86 4.54
C VAL A 13 18.79 -3.72 3.81
N VAL A 14 18.68 -4.23 2.58
CA VAL A 14 17.43 -4.19 1.81
C VAL A 14 16.31 -4.95 2.52
N ALA A 15 16.60 -6.15 3.02
CA ALA A 15 15.63 -6.93 3.79
C ALA A 15 15.17 -6.19 5.06
N GLY A 16 16.10 -5.57 5.78
CA GLY A 16 15.80 -4.72 6.93
C GLY A 16 14.85 -3.57 6.55
N VAL A 17 15.13 -2.86 5.46
CA VAL A 17 14.26 -1.77 4.95
C VAL A 17 12.86 -2.28 4.62
N VAL A 18 12.74 -3.42 3.96
CA VAL A 18 11.44 -4.03 3.64
C VAL A 18 10.67 -4.39 4.90
N VAL A 19 11.32 -5.00 5.89
CA VAL A 19 10.71 -5.33 7.18
C VAL A 19 10.30 -4.07 7.93
N LEU A 20 11.14 -3.03 7.96
CA LEU A 20 10.78 -1.74 8.54
C LEU A 20 9.56 -1.14 7.85
N TYR A 21 9.51 -1.11 6.51
CA TYR A 21 8.35 -0.61 5.76
C TYR A 21 7.09 -1.42 6.05
N ALA A 22 7.19 -2.75 6.01
CA ALA A 22 6.06 -3.67 6.19
C ALA A 22 5.62 -3.82 7.66
N ALA A 23 6.50 -3.53 8.63
CA ALA A 23 6.20 -3.50 10.06
C ALA A 23 5.80 -2.11 10.56
N TYR A 24 6.14 -1.04 9.83
CA TYR A 24 5.61 0.33 10.03
C TYR A 24 4.39 0.71 9.14
N PRO A 25 3.38 -0.14 8.87
CA PRO A 25 2.10 0.34 8.37
C PRO A 25 1.27 0.73 9.59
N HIS A 26 1.47 1.94 10.10
CA HIS A 26 0.65 2.49 11.19
C HIS A 26 -0.19 3.65 10.65
N ARG A 27 -1.34 3.30 10.07
CA ARG A 27 -2.50 4.21 9.90
C ARG A 27 -2.32 5.41 8.97
N GLY A 28 -1.82 5.23 7.74
CA GLY A 28 -1.76 6.33 6.77
C GLY A 28 -0.85 7.51 7.17
N GLU A 29 -0.11 7.38 8.27
CA GLU A 29 0.89 8.36 8.67
C GLU A 29 2.09 8.30 7.71
N LYS A 30 2.50 9.46 7.19
CA LYS A 30 3.60 9.56 6.22
C LYS A 30 4.90 9.06 6.87
N ILE A 31 5.63 8.19 6.16
CA ILE A 31 6.93 7.69 6.61
C ILE A 31 7.89 8.90 6.74
N PRO A 32 8.40 9.23 7.94
CA PRO A 32 9.16 10.46 8.18
C PRO A 32 10.44 10.57 7.35
N ALA A 33 11.01 9.42 6.93
CA ALA A 33 12.21 9.38 6.09
C ALA A 33 11.93 9.44 4.58
N ALA A 34 10.69 9.22 4.14
CA ALA A 34 10.34 9.17 2.72
C ALA A 34 8.90 9.69 2.44
N PRO A 35 8.62 10.98 2.72
CA PRO A 35 7.29 11.56 2.48
C PRO A 35 6.86 11.50 1.00
N TRP A 36 7.83 11.54 0.08
CA TRP A 36 7.61 11.45 -1.36
C TRP A 36 7.01 10.12 -1.83
N LEU A 37 7.28 9.03 -1.10
CA LEU A 37 6.77 7.70 -1.45
C LEU A 37 5.27 7.59 -1.17
N GLY A 38 4.81 8.19 -0.07
CA GLY A 38 3.38 8.28 0.25
C GLY A 38 2.61 9.10 -0.78
N ASP A 39 3.15 10.27 -1.17
CA ASP A 39 2.50 11.14 -2.16
C ASP A 39 2.40 10.46 -3.55
N ALA A 40 3.39 9.65 -3.94
CA ALA A 40 3.34 8.88 -5.18
C ALA A 40 2.28 7.76 -5.14
N MET A 41 2.13 7.10 -4.00
CA MET A 41 1.13 6.04 -3.81
C MET A 41 -0.28 6.61 -3.82
N THR A 42 -0.52 7.75 -3.16
CA THR A 42 -1.82 8.46 -3.19
C THR A 42 -2.20 8.85 -4.61
N ARG A 43 -1.27 9.42 -5.39
CA ARG A 43 -1.54 9.77 -6.80
C ARG A 43 -1.88 8.56 -7.66
N THR A 44 -1.33 7.39 -7.33
CA THR A 44 -1.62 6.16 -8.07
C THR A 44 -3.02 5.65 -7.76
N VAL A 45 -3.48 5.77 -6.50
CA VAL A 45 -4.84 5.43 -6.09
C VAL A 45 -5.86 6.37 -6.73
N ASP A 46 -5.61 7.68 -6.72
CA ASP A 46 -6.51 8.66 -7.36
C ASP A 46 -6.61 8.48 -8.89
N ALA A 47 -5.58 7.90 -9.52
CA ALA A 47 -5.57 7.64 -10.95
C ALA A 47 -6.22 6.31 -11.34
N LEU A 48 -6.57 5.45 -10.37
CA LEU A 48 -7.20 4.17 -10.66
C LEU A 48 -8.71 4.36 -10.82
N PRO A 49 -9.32 3.83 -11.90
CA PRO A 49 -10.77 3.83 -12.04
C PRO A 49 -11.39 3.04 -10.90
N THR A 50 -12.12 3.74 -10.02
CA THR A 50 -12.86 3.12 -8.93
C THR A 50 -14.07 2.40 -9.51
N VAL A 51 -14.24 1.11 -9.17
CA VAL A 51 -15.48 0.38 -9.45
C VAL A 51 -16.56 0.98 -8.55
N ALA A 52 -17.59 1.58 -9.14
CA ALA A 52 -18.75 2.03 -8.39
C ALA A 52 -19.37 0.80 -7.70
N PRO A 53 -19.73 0.87 -6.40
CA PRO A 53 -20.50 -0.21 -5.80
C PRO A 53 -21.80 -0.31 -6.60
N GLU A 54 -22.02 -1.48 -7.21
CA GLU A 54 -23.28 -1.82 -7.87
C GLU A 54 -24.38 -1.51 -6.85
N GLU A 55 -25.19 -0.47 -7.10
CA GLU A 55 -26.33 -0.14 -6.27
C GLU A 55 -27.18 -1.41 -6.22
N THR A 56 -27.12 -2.12 -5.10
CA THR A 56 -27.95 -3.29 -4.84
C THR A 56 -29.35 -2.73 -4.68
N GLU A 57 -30.02 -2.56 -5.81
CA GLU A 57 -31.39 -2.08 -5.93
C GLU A 57 -32.25 -3.07 -5.14
N GLU A 58 -32.66 -2.61 -3.96
CA GLU A 58 -33.56 -3.27 -3.04
C GLU A 58 -34.89 -3.52 -3.74
N ARG A 59 -34.95 -4.59 -4.52
CA ARG A 59 -36.18 -5.22 -5.01
C ARG A 59 -36.88 -5.91 -3.84
N SER A 60 -37.30 -5.13 -2.85
CA SER A 60 -37.94 -5.61 -1.61
C SER A 60 -39.11 -4.75 -1.14
N MET A 61 -39.65 -3.86 -1.99
CA MET A 61 -40.85 -3.07 -1.67
C MET A 61 -41.96 -3.09 -2.74
N ASP A 62 -42.08 -4.18 -3.51
CA ASP A 62 -43.29 -4.41 -4.33
C ASP A 62 -43.85 -5.82 -4.15
N PHE A 63 -44.19 -6.16 -2.90
CA PHE A 63 -45.12 -7.24 -2.61
C PHE A 63 -46.19 -6.75 -1.62
N HIS A 64 -46.89 -5.70 -2.03
CA HIS A 64 -48.16 -5.33 -1.40
C HIS A 64 -49.24 -5.05 -2.44
N ARG A 65 -49.63 -6.11 -3.15
CA ARG A 65 -50.98 -6.23 -3.72
C ARG A 65 -51.46 -7.68 -3.71
#